data_AF-A0AA51QBA7-F1
#
_entry.id   AF-A0AA51QBA7-F1
#
_cell.length_a   1.000
_cell.length_b   1.000
_cell.length_c   1.000
_cell.angle_alpha   90.00
_cell.angle_beta   90.00
_cell.angle_gamma   90.00
#
_symmetry.space_group_name_H-M   'P 1'
#
loop_
_entity.id
_entity.type
_entity.pdbx_description
1 polymer ?
#
loop_
_entity_poly.entity_id
_entity_poly.type
_entity_poly.pdbx_seq_one_letter_code
_entity_poly.pdbx_strand_id
1 'polypeptide(L)'
;MKRKKLLAASLATLLLGSTSAYAGYTKLVVGPKGDGTAVTPHGWSVTPSGQQLTLGDFPMGGALSPDHRFLIVSNDGQGEQSLQVVDINSQKVVQTIPYKSPEALYLGVAFSPDGKTVYASAGGNNKIRVYDFNNGTLTEKSPIMLTDNSKTNFYPAGLSVSTDGKALFVVNNLNHSVSKVDLTANKMAKTVPVGKHPYAAILSKDGKSLYVSNWGESSISVLDPENLTVKNTIPVGLHPNAMVEDTKNGMLYVSNSDSDSISVVDPVKQKEIKSISLSPYKQAPAGSQPNALTLSEDGHTLYVANGGNNDVAVINLNKGEISGLIPTAWYPSGIYQNDGKLMVLNAKGLGAGSNRDGQYIGNMIKGTMSFIDVPDEKQLKDYTKQVERNNESYKPTGYSASKKFPIPRFEGQESPIKHVIYVIKENRTYDQVFGDVKKGNGDPSLTIFGKDVTPNIHKLANQFVLLDNFYANAEISAQGHNWSTAAQANDYVEKNWLANYSGRNRGYDFEGGKEAAYPKAGFLWTNAIRSGISFRSYGEFTQYDKATGKYVASEPALAIILIRTTLPLT
;
A
#
# COMPACT_ATOMS: atom_id res chain seq x y z
N MET A 1 43.95 71.86 35.08
CA MET A 1 43.37 72.53 33.90
C MET A 1 42.90 71.45 32.90
N LYS A 2 41.57 71.26 32.81
CA LYS A 2 40.73 70.72 31.70
C LYS A 2 41.14 69.46 30.88
N ARG A 3 40.28 68.43 31.07
CA ARG A 3 39.51 67.60 30.07
C ARG A 3 40.31 66.60 29.21
N LYS A 4 40.01 65.28 29.16
CA LYS A 4 38.76 64.53 28.86
C LYS A 4 38.79 63.17 29.62
N LYS A 5 37.76 62.70 30.35
CA LYS A 5 36.57 61.90 29.92
C LYS A 5 36.96 60.73 28.98
N LEU A 6 36.62 59.45 29.16
CA LEU A 6 35.57 58.77 29.94
C LEU A 6 35.85 57.24 29.92
N LEU A 7 35.46 56.53 30.99
CA LEU A 7 35.12 55.09 31.12
C LEU A 7 35.98 54.00 30.43
N ALA A 8 36.76 53.28 31.24
CA ALA A 8 37.04 51.86 31.03
C ALA A 8 35.99 51.06 31.81
N ALA A 9 35.08 50.38 31.10
CA ALA A 9 34.08 49.50 31.69
C ALA A 9 34.01 48.19 30.92
N SER A 10 34.01 47.09 31.69
CA SER A 10 33.51 45.75 31.34
C SER A 10 34.18 45.01 30.18
N LEU A 11 35.27 44.30 30.48
CA LEU A 11 35.74 43.15 29.72
C LEU A 11 35.40 41.86 30.49
N ALA A 12 34.11 41.57 30.66
CA ALA A 12 33.64 40.35 31.33
C ALA A 12 32.23 39.96 30.88
N THR A 13 32.01 39.77 29.58
CA THR A 13 30.84 39.05 29.05
C THR A 13 31.08 38.70 27.59
N LEU A 14 30.96 37.40 27.27
CA LEU A 14 30.88 36.72 25.96
C LEU A 14 31.89 35.55 25.84
N LEU A 15 31.68 34.56 26.71
CA LEU A 15 32.16 33.17 26.50
C LEU A 15 31.00 32.16 26.50
N LEU A 16 29.78 32.63 26.23
CA LEU A 16 28.60 31.78 25.96
C LEU A 16 28.15 32.06 24.52
N GLY A 17 28.87 31.51 23.55
CA GLY A 17 28.62 31.82 22.16
C GLY A 17 29.43 31.01 21.16
N SER A 18 29.64 29.71 21.43
CA SER A 18 30.08 28.72 20.42
C SER A 18 30.21 27.32 21.01
N THR A 19 29.31 26.89 21.91
CA THR A 19 28.91 25.49 21.87
C THR A 19 27.96 25.40 20.68
N SER A 20 28.56 25.30 19.49
CA SER A 20 27.90 24.76 18.31
C SER A 20 27.08 23.59 18.82
N ALA A 21 25.76 23.74 18.74
CA ALA A 21 24.87 22.62 18.84
C ALA A 21 25.36 21.65 17.78
N TYR A 22 26.21 20.71 18.19
CA TYR A 22 26.31 19.41 17.59
C TYR A 22 24.93 18.83 17.85
N ALA A 23 23.95 19.30 17.05
CA ALA A 23 22.63 18.74 16.97
C ALA A 23 22.90 17.27 16.82
N GLY A 24 22.54 16.49 17.85
CA GLY A 24 22.84 15.08 17.89
C GLY A 24 22.39 14.52 16.55
N TYR A 25 23.35 14.03 15.76
CA TYR A 25 23.05 13.14 14.66
C TYR A 25 22.40 11.92 15.32
N THR A 26 21.09 11.99 15.59
CA THR A 26 20.31 10.80 15.88
C THR A 26 20.39 10.00 14.61
N LYS A 27 21.34 9.06 14.58
CA LYS A 27 21.53 8.10 13.50
C LYS A 27 20.16 7.46 13.29
N LEU A 28 19.47 7.85 12.22
CA LEU A 28 18.10 7.43 11.97
C LEU A 28 18.14 5.96 11.56
N VAL A 29 18.00 5.05 12.52
CA VAL A 29 18.05 3.60 12.25
C VAL A 29 16.71 3.14 11.71
N VAL A 30 16.64 2.76 10.44
CA VAL A 30 15.42 2.18 9.84
C VAL A 30 15.05 0.86 10.54
N GLY A 31 13.75 0.62 10.67
CA GLY A 31 13.14 -0.57 11.24
C GLY A 31 12.63 -0.39 12.68
N PRO A 32 12.19 -1.49 13.32
CA PRO A 32 11.70 -1.50 14.70
C PRO A 32 12.74 -1.00 15.71
N LYS A 33 12.31 -0.25 16.72
CA LYS A 33 13.17 0.32 17.78
C LYS A 33 13.20 -0.50 19.07
N GLY A 34 12.31 -1.47 19.22
CA GLY A 34 12.17 -2.30 20.42
C GLY A 34 11.24 -1.72 21.50
N ASP A 35 10.76 -0.49 21.33
CA ASP A 35 9.83 0.20 22.24
C ASP A 35 8.39 0.28 21.70
N GLY A 36 8.07 -0.54 20.68
CA GLY A 36 6.78 -0.48 19.98
C GLY A 36 6.71 0.55 18.86
N THR A 37 7.79 1.29 18.60
CA THR A 37 7.90 2.24 17.48
C THR A 37 8.85 1.73 16.39
N ALA A 38 8.80 2.37 15.23
CA ALA A 38 9.71 2.11 14.13
C ALA A 38 10.02 3.37 13.32
N VAL A 39 11.02 3.27 12.45
CA VAL A 39 11.26 4.24 11.39
C VAL A 39 11.19 3.53 10.04
N THR A 40 10.38 4.03 9.12
CA THR A 40 10.24 3.45 7.79
C THR A 40 11.52 3.67 6.97
N PRO A 41 11.74 2.88 5.90
CA PRO A 41 12.84 3.09 4.96
C PRO A 41 12.80 4.42 4.20
N HIS A 42 11.72 5.20 4.28
CA HIS A 42 11.60 6.57 3.75
C HIS A 42 11.78 7.65 4.84
N GLY A 43 12.09 7.22 6.09
CA GLY A 43 12.45 8.08 7.20
C GLY A 43 11.29 8.61 8.06
N TRP A 44 10.07 8.10 7.87
CA TRP A 44 8.91 8.46 8.69
C TRP A 44 8.91 7.67 9.99
N SER A 45 8.37 8.27 11.05
CA SER A 45 8.19 7.58 12.32
C SER A 45 6.88 6.81 12.31
N VAL A 46 6.89 5.61 12.90
CA VAL A 46 5.69 4.77 13.08
C VAL A 46 5.47 4.63 14.58
N THR A 47 4.44 5.31 15.08
CA THR A 47 4.08 5.33 16.50
C THR A 47 2.60 4.94 16.65
N PRO A 48 2.27 3.64 16.58
CA PRO A 48 0.89 3.19 16.54
C PRO A 48 0.16 3.43 17.86
N SER A 49 -1.10 3.84 17.79
CA SER A 49 -1.98 3.92 18.96
C SER A 49 -2.60 2.56 19.30
N GLY A 50 -2.99 2.42 20.57
CA GLY A 50 -3.67 1.22 21.07
C GLY A 50 -2.76 0.01 21.24
N GLN A 51 -3.33 -1.10 21.70
CA GLN A 51 -2.60 -2.34 21.90
C GLN A 51 -2.27 -2.98 20.55
N GLN A 52 -1.02 -3.38 20.36
CA GLN A 52 -0.56 -4.04 19.15
C GLN A 52 -0.52 -5.56 19.36
N LEU A 53 -1.19 -6.30 18.48
CA LEU A 53 -1.11 -7.76 18.40
C LEU A 53 -0.30 -8.13 17.16
N THR A 54 0.77 -8.91 17.31
CA THR A 54 1.52 -9.43 16.16
C THR A 54 0.69 -10.46 15.40
N LEU A 55 0.67 -10.34 14.07
CA LEU A 55 0.01 -11.26 13.15
C LEU A 55 1.03 -11.95 12.23
N GLY A 56 0.54 -12.64 11.22
CA GLY A 56 1.33 -13.23 10.14
C GLY A 56 1.92 -12.20 9.17
N ASP A 57 2.44 -12.71 8.06
CA ASP A 57 3.03 -11.90 7.00
C ASP A 57 1.93 -11.23 6.15
N PHE A 58 1.94 -9.89 6.07
CA PHE A 58 1.02 -9.05 5.28
C PHE A 58 -0.48 -9.37 5.48
N PRO A 59 -1.08 -9.09 6.66
CA PRO A 59 -2.53 -9.16 6.86
C PRO A 59 -3.25 -8.25 5.86
N MET A 60 -4.04 -8.82 4.97
CA MET A 60 -4.63 -8.08 3.84
C MET A 60 -6.16 -7.96 3.93
N GLY A 61 -6.81 -8.89 4.64
CA GLY A 61 -8.25 -8.91 4.79
C GLY A 61 -8.70 -9.89 5.86
N GLY A 62 -10.01 -9.96 6.07
CA GLY A 62 -10.60 -10.74 7.14
C GLY A 62 -12.10 -10.50 7.30
N ALA A 63 -12.74 -11.29 8.17
CA ALA A 63 -14.15 -11.21 8.47
C ALA A 63 -14.43 -11.40 9.96
N LEU A 64 -15.30 -10.54 10.51
CA LEU A 64 -15.86 -10.73 11.85
C LEU A 64 -16.83 -11.90 11.82
N SER A 65 -16.81 -12.71 12.88
CA SER A 65 -17.86 -13.70 13.12
C SER A 65 -19.21 -12.99 13.33
N PRO A 66 -20.36 -13.62 13.01
CA PRO A 66 -21.67 -12.98 13.19
C PRO A 66 -21.99 -12.54 14.62
N ASP A 67 -21.37 -13.15 15.63
CA ASP A 67 -21.46 -12.76 17.04
C ASP A 67 -20.43 -11.70 17.45
N HIS A 68 -19.62 -11.21 16.51
CA HIS A 68 -18.58 -10.20 16.66
C HIS A 68 -17.49 -10.53 17.69
N ARG A 69 -17.37 -11.80 18.09
CA ARG A 69 -16.37 -12.23 19.07
C ARG A 69 -15.01 -12.55 18.47
N PHE A 70 -14.98 -13.00 17.22
CA PHE A 70 -13.76 -13.41 16.54
C PHE A 70 -13.57 -12.64 15.24
N LEU A 71 -12.32 -12.32 14.93
CA LEU A 71 -11.91 -11.86 13.61
C LEU A 71 -11.03 -12.95 12.97
N ILE A 72 -11.42 -13.41 11.78
CA ILE A 72 -10.58 -14.28 10.97
C ILE A 72 -9.76 -13.41 10.04
N VAL A 73 -8.44 -13.49 10.11
CA VAL A 73 -7.50 -12.66 9.34
C VAL A 73 -6.73 -13.51 8.33
N SER A 74 -6.73 -13.09 7.07
CA SER A 74 -5.87 -13.64 6.01
C SER A 74 -4.56 -12.87 5.96
N ASN A 75 -3.46 -13.57 6.21
CA ASN A 75 -2.10 -13.07 6.10
C ASN A 75 -1.52 -13.57 4.77
N ASP A 76 -1.37 -12.66 3.81
CA ASP A 76 -1.18 -12.99 2.40
C ASP A 76 0.22 -12.62 1.87
N GLY A 77 1.21 -12.54 2.77
CA GLY A 77 2.57 -12.12 2.47
C GLY A 77 3.38 -13.06 1.58
N GLN A 78 4.61 -12.64 1.28
CA GLN A 78 5.51 -13.38 0.36
C GLN A 78 5.98 -14.68 0.99
N GLY A 79 6.20 -14.69 2.31
CA GLY A 79 6.64 -15.88 3.04
C GLY A 79 5.55 -16.90 3.27
N GLU A 80 5.53 -17.46 4.48
CA GLU A 80 4.44 -18.35 4.90
C GLU A 80 3.17 -17.53 5.12
N GLN A 81 2.16 -17.80 4.30
CA GLN A 81 0.83 -17.22 4.46
C GLN A 81 0.11 -17.93 5.62
N SER A 82 -0.90 -17.30 6.22
CA SER A 82 -1.67 -17.96 7.27
C SER A 82 -3.07 -17.39 7.44
N LEU A 83 -4.00 -18.27 7.83
CA LEU A 83 -5.30 -17.86 8.33
C LEU A 83 -5.24 -17.86 9.86
N GLN A 84 -5.53 -16.72 10.48
CA GLN A 84 -5.47 -16.56 11.94
C GLN A 84 -6.84 -16.25 12.51
N VAL A 85 -7.17 -16.88 13.64
CA VAL A 85 -8.36 -16.57 14.43
C VAL A 85 -7.94 -15.67 15.58
N VAL A 86 -8.51 -14.48 15.65
CA VAL A 86 -8.29 -13.52 16.74
C VAL A 86 -9.54 -13.47 17.60
N ASP A 87 -9.41 -13.79 18.89
CA ASP A 87 -10.47 -13.53 19.88
C ASP A 87 -10.37 -12.06 20.31
N ILE A 88 -11.42 -11.28 20.02
CA ILE A 88 -11.44 -9.82 20.17
C ILE A 88 -11.46 -9.42 21.66
N ASN A 89 -12.14 -10.21 22.49
CA ASN A 89 -12.25 -9.94 23.93
C ASN A 89 -10.90 -10.13 24.62
N SER A 90 -10.20 -11.22 24.30
CA SER A 90 -8.88 -11.49 24.87
C SER A 90 -7.73 -10.79 24.14
N GLN A 91 -7.99 -10.22 22.94
CA GLN A 91 -7.03 -9.60 22.03
C GLN A 91 -5.84 -10.52 21.71
N LYS A 92 -6.12 -11.79 21.44
CA LYS A 92 -5.12 -12.82 21.17
C LYS A 92 -5.45 -13.59 19.91
N VAL A 93 -4.39 -13.99 19.20
CA VAL A 93 -4.49 -15.07 18.21
C VAL A 93 -4.74 -16.37 18.97
N VAL A 94 -5.90 -16.98 18.78
CA VAL A 94 -6.29 -18.26 19.41
C VAL A 94 -6.02 -19.45 18.50
N GLN A 95 -5.84 -19.22 17.19
CA GLN A 95 -5.42 -20.24 16.25
C GLN A 95 -4.65 -19.63 15.06
N THR A 96 -3.69 -20.37 14.52
CA THR A 96 -3.00 -20.06 13.26
C THR A 96 -2.96 -21.32 12.40
N ILE A 97 -3.37 -21.21 11.13
CA ILE A 97 -3.23 -22.26 10.12
C ILE A 97 -2.25 -21.77 9.05
N PRO A 98 -1.05 -22.37 8.92
CA PRO A 98 -0.03 -21.93 7.98
C PRO A 98 -0.19 -22.54 6.57
N TYR A 99 0.19 -21.76 5.55
CA TYR A 99 0.18 -22.14 4.13
C TYR A 99 1.52 -21.82 3.47
N LYS A 100 2.36 -22.85 3.35
CA LYS A 100 3.63 -22.79 2.61
C LYS A 100 3.37 -22.81 1.11
N SER A 101 4.10 -21.98 0.36
CA SER A 101 4.08 -22.03 -1.11
C SER A 101 4.31 -23.48 -1.60
N PRO A 102 3.54 -23.97 -2.59
CA PRO A 102 2.62 -23.23 -3.45
C PRO A 102 1.19 -23.07 -2.91
N GLU A 103 0.88 -23.57 -1.70
CA GLU A 103 -0.41 -23.30 -1.09
C GLU A 103 -0.58 -21.80 -0.82
N ALA A 104 -1.78 -21.31 -1.07
CA ALA A 104 -2.09 -19.91 -1.11
C ALA A 104 -3.34 -19.56 -0.30
N LEU A 105 -3.35 -18.31 0.13
CA LEU A 105 -4.50 -17.49 0.49
C LEU A 105 -4.46 -16.23 -0.38
N TYR A 106 -5.58 -15.53 -0.39
CA TYR A 106 -5.72 -14.17 -0.90
C TYR A 106 -6.84 -13.49 -0.12
N LEU A 107 -6.91 -12.14 -0.17
CA LEU A 107 -7.61 -11.26 0.78
C LEU A 107 -9.00 -11.68 1.31
N GLY A 108 -9.76 -12.47 0.57
CA GLY A 108 -11.17 -12.72 0.83
C GLY A 108 -11.37 -13.74 1.94
N VAL A 109 -12.08 -13.32 2.99
CA VAL A 109 -12.60 -14.20 4.04
C VAL A 109 -14.09 -13.88 4.22
N ALA A 110 -14.93 -14.90 4.39
CA ALA A 110 -16.35 -14.71 4.64
C ALA A 110 -16.90 -15.80 5.57
N PHE A 111 -17.85 -15.43 6.42
CA PHE A 111 -18.64 -16.38 7.23
C PHE A 111 -19.93 -16.76 6.51
N SER A 112 -20.40 -17.99 6.73
CA SER A 112 -21.80 -18.32 6.53
C SER A 112 -22.69 -17.49 7.48
N PRO A 113 -23.95 -17.19 7.11
CA PRO A 113 -24.84 -16.39 7.96
C PRO A 113 -25.07 -16.97 9.36
N ASP A 114 -24.99 -18.29 9.52
CA ASP A 114 -25.11 -18.98 10.81
C ASP A 114 -23.81 -19.01 11.63
N GLY A 115 -22.71 -18.49 11.09
CA GLY A 115 -21.40 -18.40 11.73
C GLY A 115 -20.64 -19.72 11.83
N LYS A 116 -21.15 -20.82 11.25
CA LYS A 116 -20.56 -22.16 11.41
C LYS A 116 -19.54 -22.53 10.35
N THR A 117 -19.51 -21.83 9.22
CA THR A 117 -18.59 -22.10 8.12
C THR A 117 -17.82 -20.83 7.78
N VAL A 118 -16.52 -20.98 7.55
CA VAL A 118 -15.66 -19.92 7.04
C VAL A 118 -15.17 -20.30 5.65
N TYR A 119 -15.17 -19.33 4.75
CA TYR A 119 -14.61 -19.42 3.41
C TYR A 119 -13.41 -18.50 3.30
N ALA A 120 -12.31 -18.97 2.74
CA ALA A 120 -11.15 -18.14 2.42
C ALA A 120 -10.73 -18.35 0.97
N SER A 121 -10.42 -17.28 0.24
CA SER A 121 -9.97 -17.42 -1.13
C SER A 121 -8.50 -17.86 -1.18
N ALA A 122 -8.19 -18.77 -2.10
CA ALA A 122 -6.83 -19.22 -2.36
C ALA A 122 -6.47 -18.89 -3.81
N GLY A 123 -6.16 -17.61 -4.05
CA GLY A 123 -5.91 -17.03 -5.37
C GLY A 123 -5.00 -17.89 -6.24
N GLY A 124 -3.78 -18.14 -5.76
CA GLY A 124 -2.78 -18.93 -6.49
C GLY A 124 -3.14 -20.40 -6.72
N ASN A 125 -4.21 -20.91 -6.11
CA ASN A 125 -4.65 -22.31 -6.24
C ASN A 125 -5.99 -22.49 -6.96
N ASN A 126 -6.66 -21.42 -7.40
CA ASN A 126 -7.99 -21.47 -8.01
C ASN A 126 -9.02 -22.28 -7.19
N LYS A 127 -9.03 -22.07 -5.88
CA LYS A 127 -9.97 -22.73 -4.97
C LYS A 127 -10.46 -21.78 -3.88
N ILE A 128 -11.60 -22.13 -3.29
CA ILE A 128 -12.08 -21.59 -2.04
C ILE A 128 -11.81 -22.63 -0.95
N ARG A 129 -11.06 -22.25 0.07
CA ARG A 129 -10.89 -23.06 1.28
C ARG A 129 -12.14 -22.95 2.13
N VAL A 130 -12.56 -24.08 2.69
CA VAL A 130 -13.77 -24.19 3.49
C VAL A 130 -13.39 -24.71 4.86
N TYR A 131 -13.92 -24.11 5.92
CA TYR A 131 -13.65 -24.53 7.30
C TYR A 131 -14.94 -24.63 8.07
N ASP A 132 -15.07 -25.68 8.88
CA ASP A 132 -16.01 -25.63 10.00
C ASP A 132 -15.42 -24.68 11.05
N PHE A 133 -16.24 -23.80 11.60
CA PHE A 133 -15.89 -22.90 12.68
C PHE A 133 -16.67 -23.24 13.94
N ASN A 134 -15.93 -23.47 15.03
CA ASN A 134 -16.51 -23.72 16.34
C ASN A 134 -15.71 -22.96 17.41
N ASN A 135 -16.29 -21.88 17.94
CA ASN A 135 -15.80 -21.11 19.08
C ASN A 135 -14.28 -20.86 19.06
N GLY A 136 -13.79 -20.20 18.00
CA GLY A 136 -12.39 -19.84 17.87
C GLY A 136 -11.49 -20.90 17.22
N THR A 137 -12.06 -22.05 16.81
CA THR A 137 -11.33 -23.11 16.10
C THR A 137 -11.90 -23.31 14.69
N LEU A 138 -11.02 -23.22 13.70
CA LEU A 138 -11.22 -23.57 12.30
C LEU A 138 -10.74 -25.00 12.05
N THR A 139 -11.54 -25.80 11.35
CA THR A 139 -11.17 -27.13 10.86
C THR A 139 -11.36 -27.17 9.34
N GLU A 140 -10.27 -27.22 8.58
CA GLU A 140 -10.33 -27.22 7.11
C GLU A 140 -11.06 -28.47 6.58
N LYS A 141 -11.93 -28.26 5.61
CA LYS A 141 -12.72 -29.27 4.90
C LYS A 141 -12.28 -29.33 3.44
N SER A 142 -12.92 -30.20 2.66
CA SER A 142 -12.68 -30.24 1.21
C SER A 142 -12.92 -28.85 0.58
N PRO A 143 -11.96 -28.32 -0.19
CA PRO A 143 -12.11 -27.02 -0.82
C PRO A 143 -13.10 -27.09 -1.99
N ILE A 144 -13.61 -25.93 -2.40
CA ILE A 144 -14.41 -25.78 -3.62
C ILE A 144 -13.47 -25.34 -4.74
N MET A 145 -13.34 -26.14 -5.79
CA MET A 145 -12.49 -25.84 -6.94
C MET A 145 -13.19 -24.90 -7.92
N LEU A 146 -12.47 -23.90 -8.41
CA LEU A 146 -12.93 -22.99 -9.45
C LEU A 146 -12.30 -23.43 -10.77
N THR A 147 -13.03 -24.23 -11.54
CA THR A 147 -12.52 -24.86 -12.76
C THR A 147 -13.47 -24.68 -13.91
N ASP A 148 -12.91 -24.50 -15.10
CA ASP A 148 -13.60 -24.56 -16.38
C ASP A 148 -12.81 -25.44 -17.36
N ASN A 149 -13.36 -25.60 -18.57
CA ASN A 149 -12.72 -26.39 -19.63
C ASN A 149 -11.43 -25.73 -20.18
N SER A 150 -11.24 -24.44 -19.92
CA SER A 150 -10.12 -23.63 -20.43
C SER A 150 -8.92 -23.59 -19.49
N LYS A 151 -9.02 -24.22 -18.31
CA LYS A 151 -8.00 -24.14 -17.23
C LYS A 151 -7.68 -22.69 -16.87
N THR A 152 -8.73 -21.87 -16.82
CA THR A 152 -8.62 -20.44 -16.54
C THR A 152 -7.96 -20.21 -15.18
N ASN A 153 -7.03 -19.25 -15.13
CA ASN A 153 -6.53 -18.73 -13.86
C ASN A 153 -7.47 -17.65 -13.34
N PHE A 154 -8.48 -18.06 -12.57
CA PHE A 154 -9.47 -17.16 -11.97
C PHE A 154 -8.84 -16.23 -10.94
N TYR A 155 -7.95 -16.78 -10.11
CA TYR A 155 -7.33 -16.08 -8.99
C TYR A 155 -8.38 -15.48 -8.03
N PRO A 156 -9.13 -16.33 -7.30
CA PRO A 156 -10.20 -15.87 -6.42
C PRO A 156 -9.70 -14.88 -5.36
N ALA A 157 -10.48 -13.84 -5.12
CA ALA A 157 -10.18 -12.69 -4.28
C ALA A 157 -11.31 -12.41 -3.29
N GLY A 158 -11.93 -11.22 -3.31
CA GLY A 158 -13.04 -10.88 -2.43
C GLY A 158 -14.19 -11.89 -2.51
N LEU A 159 -14.79 -12.15 -1.35
CA LEU A 159 -15.85 -13.13 -1.14
C LEU A 159 -17.06 -12.46 -0.52
N SER A 160 -18.26 -12.83 -0.98
CA SER A 160 -19.53 -12.44 -0.34
C SER A 160 -20.49 -13.61 -0.35
N VAL A 161 -21.04 -13.97 0.81
CA VAL A 161 -22.03 -15.05 0.95
C VAL A 161 -23.44 -14.49 0.77
N SER A 162 -24.35 -15.26 0.18
CA SER A 162 -25.77 -14.90 0.10
C SER A 162 -26.44 -14.89 1.47
N THR A 163 -27.50 -14.09 1.61
CA THR A 163 -28.26 -13.97 2.88
C THR A 163 -28.83 -15.30 3.36
N ASP A 164 -29.17 -16.20 2.45
CA ASP A 164 -29.67 -17.56 2.75
C ASP A 164 -28.56 -18.60 2.96
N GLY A 165 -27.28 -18.22 2.80
CA GLY A 165 -26.12 -19.09 2.97
C GLY A 165 -25.96 -20.15 1.87
N LYS A 166 -26.71 -20.09 0.77
CA LYS A 166 -26.68 -21.11 -0.29
C LYS A 166 -25.76 -20.79 -1.46
N ALA A 167 -25.33 -19.54 -1.59
CA ALA A 167 -24.43 -19.11 -2.64
C ALA A 167 -23.25 -18.32 -2.09
N LEU A 168 -22.10 -18.49 -2.74
CA LEU A 168 -20.91 -17.68 -2.53
C LEU A 168 -20.58 -16.95 -3.83
N PHE A 169 -20.48 -15.63 -3.77
CA PHE A 169 -19.99 -14.78 -4.84
C PHE A 169 -18.48 -14.62 -4.69
N VAL A 170 -17.75 -15.00 -5.74
CA VAL A 170 -16.30 -15.03 -5.77
C VAL A 170 -15.81 -14.06 -6.83
N VAL A 171 -15.04 -13.07 -6.41
CA VAL A 171 -14.36 -12.16 -7.34
C VAL A 171 -13.13 -12.85 -7.91
N ASN A 172 -12.98 -12.87 -9.24
CA ASN A 172 -11.87 -13.50 -9.93
C ASN A 172 -10.94 -12.43 -10.50
N ASN A 173 -9.86 -12.11 -9.76
CA ASN A 173 -9.03 -10.95 -10.03
C ASN A 173 -8.35 -11.01 -11.41
N LEU A 174 -7.70 -12.14 -11.73
CA LEU A 174 -6.96 -12.28 -13.00
C LEU A 174 -7.86 -12.60 -14.20
N ASN A 175 -9.07 -13.09 -13.97
CA ASN A 175 -10.04 -13.39 -15.03
C ASN A 175 -11.05 -12.25 -15.31
N HIS A 176 -11.02 -11.16 -14.52
CA HIS A 176 -11.92 -10.01 -14.69
C HIS A 176 -13.41 -10.40 -14.65
N SER A 177 -13.76 -11.25 -13.70
CA SER A 177 -15.09 -11.86 -13.62
C SER A 177 -15.54 -12.05 -12.17
N VAL A 178 -16.82 -12.40 -12.02
CA VAL A 178 -17.39 -12.91 -10.78
C VAL A 178 -18.01 -14.26 -11.03
N SER A 179 -17.75 -15.20 -10.12
CA SER A 179 -18.37 -16.51 -10.10
C SER A 179 -19.42 -16.61 -8.99
N LYS A 180 -20.55 -17.23 -9.27
CA LYS A 180 -21.51 -17.73 -8.28
C LYS A 180 -21.22 -19.21 -8.04
N VAL A 181 -20.89 -19.55 -6.81
CA VAL A 181 -20.72 -20.91 -6.32
C VAL A 181 -21.99 -21.33 -5.59
N ASP A 182 -22.51 -22.50 -5.92
CA ASP A 182 -23.57 -23.17 -5.16
C ASP A 182 -22.94 -23.90 -3.98
N LEU A 183 -23.24 -23.45 -2.76
CA LEU A 183 -22.69 -24.00 -1.52
C LEU A 183 -23.39 -25.30 -1.08
N THR A 184 -24.56 -25.61 -1.64
CA THR A 184 -25.22 -26.91 -1.39
C THR A 184 -24.58 -28.03 -2.19
N ALA A 185 -24.16 -27.70 -3.42
CA ALA A 185 -23.50 -28.62 -4.33
C ALA A 185 -21.96 -28.51 -4.32
N ASN A 186 -21.40 -27.53 -3.59
CA ASN A 186 -19.97 -27.21 -3.54
C ASN A 186 -19.34 -27.09 -4.94
N LYS A 187 -20.01 -26.36 -5.84
CA LYS A 187 -19.56 -26.22 -7.24
C LYS A 187 -19.78 -24.82 -7.78
N MET A 188 -18.88 -24.40 -8.67
CA MET A 188 -19.06 -23.17 -9.45
C MET A 188 -20.25 -23.35 -10.41
N ALA A 189 -21.27 -22.51 -10.27
CA ALA A 189 -22.52 -22.61 -11.04
C ALA A 189 -22.53 -21.69 -12.26
N LYS A 190 -22.01 -20.47 -12.14
CA LYS A 190 -21.98 -19.48 -13.22
C LYS A 190 -20.83 -18.50 -13.03
N THR A 191 -20.26 -18.01 -14.12
CA THR A 191 -19.25 -16.96 -14.14
C THR A 191 -19.64 -15.89 -15.15
N VAL A 192 -19.49 -14.62 -14.81
CA VAL A 192 -19.76 -13.49 -15.71
C VAL A 192 -18.65 -12.44 -15.66
N PRO A 193 -18.30 -11.82 -16.80
CA PRO A 193 -17.29 -10.77 -16.83
C PRO A 193 -17.77 -9.52 -16.09
N VAL A 194 -16.83 -8.81 -15.47
CA VAL A 194 -16.99 -7.48 -14.86
C VAL A 194 -15.81 -6.60 -15.31
N GLY A 195 -15.57 -5.47 -14.65
CA GLY A 195 -14.43 -4.60 -14.97
C GLY A 195 -13.07 -5.23 -14.64
N LYS A 196 -12.00 -4.54 -15.04
CA LYS A 196 -10.62 -5.07 -14.92
C LYS A 196 -10.18 -5.25 -13.46
N HIS A 197 -9.42 -6.33 -13.23
CA HIS A 197 -8.82 -6.72 -11.95
C HIS A 197 -9.75 -6.50 -10.74
N PRO A 198 -10.95 -7.11 -10.70
CA PRO A 198 -11.88 -6.85 -9.62
C PRO A 198 -11.30 -7.30 -8.27
N TYR A 199 -11.65 -6.61 -7.19
CA TYR A 199 -10.99 -6.75 -5.88
C TYR A 199 -11.93 -7.26 -4.79
N ALA A 200 -12.96 -6.50 -4.45
CA ALA A 200 -13.93 -6.85 -3.41
C ALA A 200 -15.33 -7.03 -4.00
N ALA A 201 -16.15 -7.83 -3.32
CA ALA A 201 -17.59 -7.91 -3.55
C ALA A 201 -18.33 -7.75 -2.23
N ILE A 202 -19.43 -7.00 -2.23
CA ILE A 202 -20.37 -6.94 -1.12
C ILE A 202 -21.79 -7.14 -1.63
N LEU A 203 -22.55 -8.02 -0.97
CA LEU A 203 -23.98 -8.14 -1.18
C LEU A 203 -24.69 -7.05 -0.39
N SER A 204 -25.62 -6.34 -1.03
CA SER A 204 -26.47 -5.36 -0.35
C SER A 204 -27.28 -6.03 0.76
N LYS A 205 -27.57 -5.30 1.83
CA LYS A 205 -28.32 -5.82 2.99
C LYS A 205 -29.69 -6.39 2.60
N ASP A 206 -30.33 -5.81 1.60
CA ASP A 206 -31.61 -6.30 1.09
C ASP A 206 -31.48 -7.53 0.16
N GLY A 207 -30.25 -7.95 -0.15
CA GLY A 207 -29.94 -9.11 -0.97
C GLY A 207 -30.20 -8.93 -2.46
N LYS A 208 -30.48 -7.70 -2.96
CA LYS A 208 -30.91 -7.46 -4.35
C LYS A 208 -29.81 -7.01 -5.30
N SER A 209 -28.68 -6.57 -4.77
CA SER A 209 -27.55 -6.08 -5.55
C SER A 209 -26.23 -6.63 -5.02
N LEU A 210 -25.41 -7.15 -5.90
CA LEU A 210 -24.01 -7.46 -5.60
C LEU A 210 -23.14 -6.34 -6.20
N TYR A 211 -22.43 -5.61 -5.36
CA TYR A 211 -21.48 -4.59 -5.78
C TYR A 211 -20.08 -5.19 -5.87
N VAL A 212 -19.36 -4.90 -6.95
CA VAL A 212 -18.01 -5.41 -7.20
C VAL A 212 -17.10 -4.25 -7.55
N SER A 213 -16.01 -4.09 -6.81
CA SER A 213 -15.04 -3.05 -7.10
C SER A 213 -14.08 -3.49 -8.21
N ASN A 214 -13.96 -2.69 -9.27
CA ASN A 214 -13.10 -3.00 -10.40
C ASN A 214 -11.76 -2.28 -10.21
N TRP A 215 -10.84 -2.89 -9.47
CA TRP A 215 -9.64 -2.18 -9.02
C TRP A 215 -8.70 -1.75 -10.16
N GLY A 216 -8.69 -2.49 -11.28
CA GLY A 216 -7.97 -2.09 -12.49
C GLY A 216 -8.76 -1.17 -13.43
N GLU A 217 -9.95 -0.71 -13.04
CA GLU A 217 -10.85 0.09 -13.87
C GLU A 217 -11.81 0.92 -12.99
N SER A 218 -11.58 2.22 -12.85
CA SER A 218 -12.25 3.24 -12.02
C SER A 218 -13.78 3.21 -11.97
N SER A 219 -14.34 2.12 -11.45
CA SER A 219 -15.75 1.76 -11.55
C SER A 219 -16.13 0.68 -10.53
N ILE A 220 -17.41 0.57 -10.26
CA ILE A 220 -18.01 -0.58 -9.58
C ILE A 220 -19.05 -1.23 -10.50
N SER A 221 -19.07 -2.57 -10.57
CA SER A 221 -20.13 -3.30 -11.26
C SER A 221 -21.27 -3.62 -10.30
N VAL A 222 -22.51 -3.45 -10.75
CA VAL A 222 -23.73 -3.79 -10.01
C VAL A 222 -24.37 -5.01 -10.65
N LEU A 223 -24.47 -6.12 -9.92
CA LEU A 223 -25.01 -7.38 -10.43
C LEU A 223 -26.30 -7.77 -9.71
N ASP A 224 -27.16 -8.49 -10.44
CA ASP A 224 -28.22 -9.29 -9.84
C ASP A 224 -27.63 -10.55 -9.17
N PRO A 225 -27.80 -10.76 -7.87
CA PRO A 225 -27.24 -11.92 -7.19
C PRO A 225 -27.97 -13.25 -7.50
N GLU A 226 -29.23 -13.22 -7.94
CA GLU A 226 -30.00 -14.44 -8.23
C GLU A 226 -29.51 -15.09 -9.52
N ASN A 227 -29.49 -14.32 -10.60
CA ASN A 227 -29.13 -14.83 -11.94
C ASN A 227 -27.70 -14.46 -12.36
N LEU A 228 -26.95 -13.71 -11.54
CA LEU A 228 -25.59 -13.23 -11.81
C LEU A 228 -25.50 -12.45 -13.13
N THR A 229 -26.35 -11.44 -13.33
CA THR A 229 -26.30 -10.56 -14.51
C THR A 229 -25.83 -9.16 -14.12
N VAL A 230 -24.98 -8.54 -14.94
CA VAL A 230 -24.53 -7.16 -14.72
C VAL A 230 -25.66 -6.21 -15.11
N LYS A 231 -26.18 -5.45 -14.13
CA LYS A 231 -27.22 -4.45 -14.33
C LYS A 231 -26.64 -3.11 -14.76
N ASN A 232 -25.50 -2.72 -14.20
CA ASN A 232 -24.88 -1.43 -14.42
C ASN A 232 -23.39 -1.43 -14.05
N THR A 233 -22.66 -0.43 -14.53
CA THR A 233 -21.30 -0.11 -14.10
C THR A 233 -21.24 1.38 -13.74
N ILE A 234 -20.89 1.67 -12.49
CA ILE A 234 -20.90 3.03 -11.94
C ILE A 234 -19.46 3.55 -11.93
N PRO A 235 -19.15 4.65 -12.64
CA PRO A 235 -17.84 5.30 -12.55
C PRO A 235 -17.57 5.81 -11.13
N VAL A 236 -16.34 5.62 -10.65
CA VAL A 236 -15.83 6.11 -9.36
C VAL A 236 -14.36 6.56 -9.52
N GLY A 237 -13.65 6.81 -8.41
CA GLY A 237 -12.22 7.16 -8.43
C GLY A 237 -11.30 6.01 -8.92
N LEU A 238 -10.02 6.33 -9.11
CA LEU A 238 -9.01 5.37 -9.53
C LEU A 238 -8.75 4.32 -8.44
N HIS A 239 -8.60 3.06 -8.86
CA HIS A 239 -8.34 1.92 -8.00
C HIS A 239 -9.34 1.75 -6.86
N PRO A 240 -10.64 1.54 -7.20
CA PRO A 240 -11.66 1.24 -6.21
C PRO A 240 -11.42 -0.13 -5.58
N ASN A 241 -11.42 -0.21 -4.25
CA ASN A 241 -11.10 -1.43 -3.51
C ASN A 241 -12.18 -1.77 -2.45
N ALA A 242 -11.95 -1.56 -1.16
CA ALA A 242 -12.92 -1.83 -0.12
C ALA A 242 -14.21 -1.00 -0.30
N MET A 243 -15.32 -1.60 0.10
CA MET A 243 -16.65 -0.99 0.06
C MET A 243 -17.39 -1.29 1.36
N VAL A 244 -18.21 -0.34 1.82
CA VAL A 244 -19.15 -0.56 2.92
C VAL A 244 -20.50 0.07 2.59
N GLU A 245 -21.57 -0.68 2.84
CA GLU A 245 -22.93 -0.15 2.77
C GLU A 245 -23.31 0.42 4.14
N ASP A 246 -23.75 1.67 4.16
CA ASP A 246 -24.43 2.26 5.30
C ASP A 246 -25.87 1.77 5.33
N THR A 247 -26.09 0.78 6.17
CA THR A 247 -27.39 0.12 6.27
C THR A 247 -28.46 0.96 6.97
N LYS A 248 -28.12 2.15 7.48
CA LYS A 248 -29.03 3.09 8.14
C LYS A 248 -29.43 4.22 7.19
N ASN A 249 -28.48 4.80 6.48
CA ASN A 249 -28.72 5.93 5.57
C ASN A 249 -28.78 5.53 4.09
N GLY A 250 -28.47 4.28 3.76
CA GLY A 250 -28.64 3.68 2.43
C GLY A 250 -27.61 4.15 1.40
N MET A 251 -26.40 4.54 1.82
CA MET A 251 -25.31 4.94 0.93
C MET A 251 -24.23 3.86 0.85
N LEU A 252 -23.57 3.76 -0.29
CA LEU A 252 -22.40 2.90 -0.48
C LEU A 252 -21.14 3.77 -0.51
N TYR A 253 -20.16 3.47 0.36
CA TYR A 253 -18.85 4.14 0.35
C TYR A 253 -17.80 3.23 -0.28
N VAL A 254 -17.00 3.78 -1.19
CA VAL A 254 -15.96 3.06 -1.95
C VAL A 254 -14.63 3.79 -1.77
N SER A 255 -13.59 3.11 -1.27
CA SER A 255 -12.24 3.69 -1.23
C SER A 255 -11.56 3.57 -2.58
N ASN A 256 -10.92 4.66 -3.00
CA ASN A 256 -10.20 4.77 -4.26
C ASN A 256 -8.72 5.08 -3.99
N SER A 257 -7.90 4.04 -3.92
CA SER A 257 -6.51 4.13 -3.47
C SER A 257 -5.65 5.13 -4.26
N ASP A 258 -5.72 5.14 -5.59
CA ASP A 258 -4.90 6.05 -6.40
C ASP A 258 -5.53 7.43 -6.57
N SER A 259 -6.83 7.58 -6.27
CA SER A 259 -7.50 8.87 -6.27
C SER A 259 -7.36 9.63 -4.95
N ASP A 260 -6.88 9.00 -3.88
CA ASP A 260 -6.90 9.53 -2.50
C ASP A 260 -8.28 10.06 -2.11
N SER A 261 -9.33 9.26 -2.37
CA SER A 261 -10.71 9.65 -2.08
C SER A 261 -11.63 8.50 -1.70
N ILE A 262 -12.76 8.85 -1.08
CA ILE A 262 -13.92 7.99 -0.92
C ILE A 262 -15.01 8.46 -1.89
N SER A 263 -15.50 7.56 -2.74
CA SER A 263 -16.72 7.78 -3.52
C SER A 263 -17.94 7.42 -2.69
N VAL A 264 -18.91 8.33 -2.63
CA VAL A 264 -20.24 8.13 -2.02
C VAL A 264 -21.21 7.83 -3.15
N VAL A 265 -21.72 6.61 -3.19
CA VAL A 265 -22.61 6.10 -4.22
C VAL A 265 -24.02 5.99 -3.66
N ASP A 266 -24.99 6.50 -4.42
CA ASP A 266 -26.41 6.31 -4.17
C ASP A 266 -26.85 4.99 -4.82
N PRO A 267 -27.19 3.94 -4.05
CA PRO A 267 -27.56 2.62 -4.57
C PRO A 267 -28.85 2.63 -5.40
N VAL A 268 -29.77 3.56 -5.12
CA VAL A 268 -31.05 3.69 -5.83
C VAL A 268 -30.82 4.34 -7.20
N LYS A 269 -30.05 5.43 -7.23
CA LYS A 269 -29.69 6.11 -8.48
C LYS A 269 -28.58 5.42 -9.26
N GLN A 270 -27.88 4.47 -8.62
CA GLN A 270 -26.70 3.78 -9.12
C GLN A 270 -25.68 4.76 -9.73
N LYS A 271 -25.26 5.74 -8.93
CA LYS A 271 -24.25 6.73 -9.34
C LYS A 271 -23.47 7.26 -8.15
N GLU A 272 -22.23 7.66 -8.40
CA GLU A 272 -21.49 8.51 -7.46
C GLU A 272 -22.22 9.86 -7.32
N ILE A 273 -22.49 10.27 -6.08
CA ILE A 273 -23.15 11.54 -5.76
C ILE A 273 -22.21 12.53 -5.08
N LYS A 274 -21.12 12.05 -4.48
CA LYS A 274 -20.11 12.87 -3.80
C LYS A 274 -18.77 12.13 -3.76
N SER A 275 -17.68 12.87 -3.81
CA SER A 275 -16.34 12.36 -3.54
C SER A 275 -15.74 13.11 -2.34
N ILE A 276 -15.18 12.40 -1.38
CA ILE A 276 -14.52 12.95 -0.19
C ILE A 276 -13.02 12.77 -0.38
N SER A 277 -12.27 13.88 -0.46
CA SER A 277 -10.82 13.84 -0.59
C SER A 277 -10.15 13.46 0.74
N LEU A 278 -9.11 12.63 0.65
CA LEU A 278 -8.27 12.21 1.78
C LEU A 278 -6.86 12.79 1.70
N SER A 279 -6.63 13.74 0.78
CA SER A 279 -5.36 14.42 0.67
C SER A 279 -5.04 15.14 2.00
N PRO A 280 -3.84 14.93 2.59
CA PRO A 280 -3.50 15.47 3.91
C PRO A 280 -3.40 16.99 3.93
N TYR A 281 -3.20 17.62 2.78
CA TYR A 281 -3.22 19.06 2.59
C TYR A 281 -3.64 19.42 1.16
N LYS A 282 -4.02 20.68 0.96
CA LYS A 282 -4.41 21.19 -0.35
C LYS A 282 -3.25 20.99 -1.35
N GLN A 283 -3.54 20.38 -2.50
CA GLN A 283 -2.56 20.05 -3.54
C GLN A 283 -1.47 19.04 -3.11
N ALA A 284 -1.72 18.25 -2.07
CA ALA A 284 -0.86 17.11 -1.79
C ALA A 284 -0.74 16.21 -3.04
N PRO A 285 0.46 15.72 -3.38
CA PRO A 285 0.62 14.65 -4.33
C PRO A 285 -0.21 13.42 -3.91
N ALA A 286 -0.63 12.63 -4.90
CA ALA A 286 -1.28 11.35 -4.61
C ALA A 286 -0.32 10.45 -3.82
N GLY A 287 -0.85 9.73 -2.84
CA GLY A 287 -0.05 8.87 -1.97
C GLY A 287 -0.69 8.51 -0.64
N SER A 288 -1.92 8.94 -0.37
CA SER A 288 -2.64 8.57 0.86
C SER A 288 -3.07 7.11 0.84
N GLN A 289 -3.45 6.61 -0.34
CA GLN A 289 -3.75 5.21 -0.62
C GLN A 289 -4.80 4.61 0.33
N PRO A 290 -6.03 5.16 0.38
CA PRO A 290 -7.13 4.56 1.14
C PRO A 290 -7.43 3.16 0.61
N ASN A 291 -7.45 2.16 1.49
CA ASN A 291 -7.56 0.78 1.03
C ASN A 291 -8.43 -0.14 1.90
N ALA A 292 -8.94 0.36 3.04
CA ALA A 292 -9.98 -0.27 3.84
C ALA A 292 -10.82 0.80 4.54
N LEU A 293 -12.09 0.49 4.81
CA LEU A 293 -13.01 1.41 5.48
C LEU A 293 -14.10 0.66 6.25
N THR A 294 -14.59 1.26 7.33
CA THR A 294 -15.71 0.74 8.13
C THR A 294 -16.51 1.90 8.73
N LEU A 295 -17.76 1.65 9.10
CA LEU A 295 -18.64 2.64 9.72
C LEU A 295 -18.62 2.51 11.23
N SER A 296 -18.89 3.60 11.95
CA SER A 296 -19.33 3.52 13.34
C SER A 296 -20.67 2.80 13.43
N GLU A 297 -20.90 2.12 14.56
CA GLU A 297 -22.19 1.48 14.88
C GLU A 297 -23.40 2.39 14.65
N ASP A 298 -23.28 3.69 14.92
CA ASP A 298 -24.35 4.66 14.75
C ASP A 298 -24.57 5.11 13.29
N GLY A 299 -23.62 4.86 12.39
CA GLY A 299 -23.65 5.24 10.98
C GLY A 299 -23.26 6.70 10.69
N HIS A 300 -22.77 7.47 11.68
CA HIS A 300 -22.42 8.88 11.48
C HIS A 300 -20.94 9.13 11.18
N THR A 301 -20.08 8.14 11.39
CA THR A 301 -18.63 8.25 11.20
C THR A 301 -18.16 7.15 10.26
N LEU A 302 -17.34 7.53 9.28
CA LEU A 302 -16.61 6.61 8.44
C LEU A 302 -15.14 6.62 8.84
N TYR A 303 -14.59 5.45 9.17
CA TYR A 303 -13.17 5.25 9.46
C TYR A 303 -12.49 4.67 8.22
N VAL A 304 -11.41 5.29 7.76
CA VAL A 304 -10.71 4.89 6.53
C VAL A 304 -9.23 4.68 6.82
N ALA A 305 -8.72 3.49 6.55
CA ALA A 305 -7.30 3.18 6.62
C ALA A 305 -6.55 3.74 5.40
N ASN A 306 -5.58 4.62 5.65
CA ASN A 306 -4.69 5.20 4.64
C ASN A 306 -3.33 4.49 4.67
N GLY A 307 -3.15 3.52 3.77
CA GLY A 307 -1.94 2.69 3.71
C GLY A 307 -0.66 3.52 3.54
N GLY A 308 -0.74 4.57 2.73
CA GLY A 308 0.41 5.42 2.43
C GLY A 308 0.75 6.43 3.53
N ASN A 309 -0.22 6.82 4.37
CA ASN A 309 0.00 7.78 5.46
C ASN A 309 0.21 7.14 6.85
N ASN A 310 -0.02 5.84 7.00
CA ASN A 310 0.04 5.15 8.30
C ASN A 310 -0.95 5.73 9.33
N ASP A 311 -2.17 6.02 8.87
CA ASP A 311 -3.23 6.52 9.72
C ASP A 311 -4.61 5.93 9.37
N VAL A 312 -5.56 6.17 10.27
CA VAL A 312 -6.99 6.08 10.00
C VAL A 312 -7.58 7.48 9.97
N ALA A 313 -8.15 7.88 8.85
CA ALA A 313 -8.95 9.09 8.75
C ALA A 313 -10.34 8.86 9.37
N VAL A 314 -10.74 9.78 10.25
CA VAL A 314 -12.07 9.81 10.89
C VAL A 314 -12.93 10.83 10.17
N ILE A 315 -13.94 10.39 9.43
CA ILE A 315 -14.78 11.25 8.59
C ILE A 315 -16.16 11.39 9.21
N ASN A 316 -16.58 12.62 9.46
CA ASN A 316 -17.94 12.90 9.89
C ASN A 316 -18.87 12.92 8.67
N LEU A 317 -19.80 11.97 8.57
CA LEU A 317 -20.64 11.81 7.38
C LEU A 317 -21.71 12.90 7.23
N ASN A 318 -22.16 13.50 8.34
CA ASN A 318 -23.12 14.61 8.29
C ASN A 318 -22.52 15.85 7.61
N LYS A 319 -21.21 16.06 7.76
CA LYS A 319 -20.47 17.14 7.11
C LYS A 319 -19.77 16.70 5.82
N GLY A 320 -19.43 15.41 5.74
CA GLY A 320 -18.58 14.80 4.72
C GLY A 320 -17.19 15.42 4.68
N GLU A 321 -16.57 15.59 5.85
CA GLU A 321 -15.22 16.12 6.04
C GLU A 321 -14.45 15.28 7.06
N ILE A 322 -13.12 15.30 6.96
CA ILE A 322 -12.22 14.65 7.92
C ILE A 322 -12.25 15.45 9.23
N SER A 323 -12.56 14.78 10.33
CA SER A 323 -12.57 15.34 11.69
C SER A 323 -11.24 15.16 12.41
N GLY A 324 -10.42 14.21 11.98
CA GLY A 324 -9.06 13.99 12.48
C GLY A 324 -8.47 12.66 12.00
N LEU A 325 -7.26 12.37 12.46
CA LEU A 325 -6.48 11.20 12.08
C LEU A 325 -6.06 10.41 13.33
N ILE A 326 -6.01 9.07 13.22
CA ILE A 326 -5.55 8.15 14.26
C ILE A 326 -4.26 7.48 13.78
N PRO A 327 -3.14 7.52 14.51
CA PRO A 327 -1.89 6.92 14.05
C PRO A 327 -1.93 5.39 14.17
N THR A 328 -1.43 4.73 13.13
CA THR A 328 -1.39 3.26 13.04
C THR A 328 0.05 2.76 12.92
N ALA A 329 0.22 1.44 12.79
CA ALA A 329 1.50 0.90 12.37
C ALA A 329 1.60 1.04 10.83
N TRP A 330 2.69 0.55 10.25
CA TRP A 330 3.00 0.76 8.85
C TRP A 330 2.02 0.01 7.92
N TYR A 331 1.46 0.76 6.98
CA TYR A 331 0.59 0.30 5.90
C TYR A 331 -0.69 -0.36 6.43
N PRO A 332 -1.60 0.40 7.08
CA PRO A 332 -2.90 -0.12 7.45
C PRO A 332 -3.64 -0.61 6.20
N SER A 333 -4.21 -1.81 6.27
CA SER A 333 -4.73 -2.59 5.14
C SER A 333 -6.12 -3.17 5.36
N GLY A 334 -6.62 -3.11 6.60
CA GLY A 334 -7.94 -3.58 7.00
C GLY A 334 -8.40 -2.81 8.23
N ILE A 335 -9.71 -2.55 8.35
CA ILE A 335 -10.28 -1.88 9.52
C ILE A 335 -11.67 -2.43 9.84
N TYR A 336 -11.89 -2.72 11.11
CA TYR A 336 -13.15 -3.22 11.65
C TYR A 336 -13.50 -2.42 12.91
N GLN A 337 -14.78 -2.31 13.22
CA GLN A 337 -15.26 -1.65 14.43
C GLN A 337 -16.24 -2.57 15.16
N ASN A 338 -16.07 -2.65 16.48
CA ASN A 338 -17.00 -3.36 17.37
C ASN A 338 -16.93 -2.78 18.78
N ASP A 339 -18.07 -2.52 19.41
CA ASP A 339 -18.23 -2.07 20.79
C ASP A 339 -17.31 -0.90 21.18
N GLY A 340 -17.34 0.16 20.36
CA GLY A 340 -16.50 1.34 20.60
C GLY A 340 -15.00 1.12 20.44
N LYS A 341 -14.58 0.01 19.82
CA LYS A 341 -13.17 -0.31 19.53
C LYS A 341 -12.94 -0.45 18.03
N LEU A 342 -11.84 0.13 17.55
CA LEU A 342 -11.29 -0.05 16.22
C LEU A 342 -10.23 -1.14 16.24
N MET A 343 -10.25 -1.93 15.19
CA MET A 343 -9.38 -3.07 14.93
C MET A 343 -8.73 -2.85 13.58
N VAL A 344 -7.47 -2.42 13.57
CA VAL A 344 -6.76 -2.01 12.34
C VAL A 344 -5.68 -3.02 12.01
N LEU A 345 -5.80 -3.70 10.87
CA LEU A 345 -4.74 -4.54 10.33
C LEU A 345 -3.67 -3.64 9.72
N ASN A 346 -2.41 -3.86 10.08
CA ASN A 346 -1.25 -3.16 9.54
C ASN A 346 -0.37 -4.18 8.79
N ALA A 347 -0.38 -4.13 7.46
CA ALA A 347 0.26 -5.13 6.61
C ALA A 347 1.77 -5.20 6.82
N LYS A 348 2.42 -4.06 7.04
CA LYS A 348 3.88 -3.97 7.25
C LYS A 348 4.28 -3.85 8.72
N GLY A 349 3.32 -3.73 9.64
CA GLY A 349 3.57 -3.65 11.09
C GLY A 349 4.61 -2.59 11.46
N LEU A 350 5.73 -3.00 12.07
CA LEU A 350 6.85 -2.11 12.40
C LEU A 350 8.00 -2.16 11.37
N GLY A 351 7.78 -2.83 10.23
CA GLY A 351 8.77 -3.04 9.19
C GLY A 351 9.83 -4.06 9.58
N ALA A 352 10.96 -4.00 8.87
CA ALA A 352 12.14 -4.82 9.12
C ALA A 352 13.35 -3.93 9.40
N GLY A 353 14.28 -4.43 10.21
CA GLY A 353 15.62 -3.86 10.37
C GLY A 353 16.59 -4.41 9.32
N SER A 354 17.89 -4.20 9.56
CA SER A 354 18.96 -4.74 8.72
C SER A 354 18.92 -6.28 8.61
N ASN A 355 19.09 -6.83 7.41
CA ASN A 355 19.10 -8.27 7.11
C ASN A 355 20.48 -8.93 7.32
N ARG A 356 21.07 -8.77 8.51
CA ARG A 356 22.46 -9.19 8.82
C ARG A 356 22.73 -10.68 8.61
N ASP A 357 21.70 -11.51 8.72
CA ASP A 357 21.81 -12.97 8.64
C ASP A 357 21.50 -13.51 7.23
N GLY A 358 21.61 -12.69 6.18
CA GLY A 358 21.35 -13.12 4.80
C GLY A 358 19.88 -13.42 4.50
N GLN A 359 18.97 -12.82 5.28
CA GLN A 359 17.53 -13.01 5.16
C GLN A 359 16.97 -12.27 3.92
N TYR A 360 15.92 -12.84 3.33
CA TYR A 360 15.14 -12.18 2.30
C TYR A 360 14.13 -11.22 2.93
N ILE A 361 14.15 -9.95 2.52
CA ILE A 361 13.34 -8.87 3.11
C ILE A 361 11.83 -9.16 3.10
N GLY A 362 11.33 -9.83 2.05
CA GLY A 362 9.92 -10.20 1.95
C GLY A 362 9.44 -11.17 3.05
N ASN A 363 10.35 -11.85 3.74
CA ASN A 363 10.03 -12.76 4.85
C ASN A 363 10.26 -12.12 6.24
N MET A 364 10.85 -10.93 6.29
CA MET A 364 11.25 -10.28 7.55
C MET A 364 10.16 -9.39 8.13
N ILE A 365 9.23 -8.91 7.30
CA ILE A 365 8.18 -8.00 7.72
C ILE A 365 7.03 -8.82 8.30
N LYS A 366 6.60 -8.48 9.51
CA LYS A 366 5.43 -9.08 10.16
C LYS A 366 4.35 -8.02 10.33
N GLY A 367 3.13 -8.41 10.01
CA GLY A 367 1.96 -7.58 10.22
C GLY A 367 1.61 -7.46 11.70
N THR A 368 0.77 -6.49 11.99
CA THR A 368 0.18 -6.31 13.32
C THR A 368 -1.29 -5.98 13.20
N MET A 369 -2.01 -6.06 14.31
CA MET A 369 -3.36 -5.56 14.47
C MET A 369 -3.39 -4.60 15.65
N SER A 370 -3.83 -3.37 15.42
CA SER A 370 -4.06 -2.37 16.47
C SER A 370 -5.47 -2.53 17.04
N PHE A 371 -5.57 -2.60 18.37
CA PHE A 371 -6.82 -2.45 19.12
C PHE A 371 -6.86 -1.05 19.74
N ILE A 372 -7.69 -0.18 19.18
CA ILE A 372 -7.74 1.26 19.52
C ILE A 372 -9.14 1.59 20.00
N ASP A 373 -9.29 2.16 21.19
CA ASP A 373 -10.60 2.70 21.60
C ASP A 373 -10.98 3.87 20.69
N VAL A 374 -12.25 3.94 20.29
CA VAL A 374 -12.76 5.05 19.49
C VAL A 374 -12.51 6.36 20.25
N PRO A 375 -11.72 7.30 19.70
CA PRO A 375 -11.30 8.47 20.44
C PRO A 375 -12.44 9.48 20.59
N ASP A 376 -12.45 10.18 21.72
CA ASP A 376 -13.23 11.42 21.84
C ASP A 376 -12.58 12.56 21.03
N GLU A 377 -13.24 13.72 20.97
CA GLU A 377 -12.76 14.87 20.19
C GLU A 377 -11.38 15.37 20.63
N LYS A 378 -11.06 15.30 21.93
CA LYS A 378 -9.77 15.75 22.46
C LYS A 378 -8.67 14.78 22.07
N GLN A 379 -8.90 13.49 22.28
CA GLN A 379 -7.96 12.44 21.92
C GLN A 379 -7.71 12.40 20.41
N LEU A 380 -8.75 12.62 19.60
CA LEU A 380 -8.63 12.69 18.14
C LEU A 380 -7.74 13.86 17.68
N LYS A 381 -7.83 15.02 18.34
CA LYS A 381 -6.91 16.16 18.06
C LYS A 381 -5.47 15.83 18.43
N ASP A 382 -5.25 15.13 19.55
CA ASP A 382 -3.91 14.74 19.99
C ASP A 382 -3.30 13.69 19.05
N TYR A 383 -4.11 12.72 18.59
CA TYR A 383 -3.74 11.75 17.57
C TYR A 383 -3.44 12.40 16.21
N THR A 384 -4.22 13.39 15.79
CA THR A 384 -3.98 14.09 14.52
C THR A 384 -2.60 14.76 14.51
N LYS A 385 -2.23 15.45 15.60
CA LYS A 385 -0.89 16.03 15.74
C LYS A 385 0.22 14.97 15.77
N GLN A 386 -0.07 13.77 16.26
CA GLN A 386 0.88 12.66 16.24
C GLN A 386 1.09 12.13 14.82
N VAL A 387 0.03 11.98 14.03
CA VAL A 387 0.12 11.61 12.61
C VAL A 387 0.92 12.65 11.82
N GLU A 388 0.65 13.95 12.04
CA GLU A 388 1.40 15.03 11.41
C GLU A 388 2.90 14.92 11.72
N ARG A 389 3.28 14.71 12.99
CA ARG A 389 4.68 14.50 13.39
C ARG A 389 5.29 13.22 12.82
N ASN A 390 4.52 12.14 12.71
CA ASN A 390 5.00 10.87 12.15
C ASN A 390 5.37 11.01 10.66
N ASN A 391 4.56 11.78 9.94
CA ASN A 391 4.67 12.00 8.49
C ASN A 391 5.55 13.21 8.13
N GLU A 392 6.04 13.96 9.12
CA GLU A 392 7.05 14.99 8.89
C GLU A 392 8.35 14.34 8.42
N SER A 393 8.61 14.42 7.11
CA SER A 393 9.94 14.10 6.57
C SER A 393 10.97 14.96 7.26
N TYR A 394 12.07 14.34 7.73
CA TYR A 394 13.24 15.04 8.27
C TYR A 394 13.57 16.25 7.40
N LYS A 395 13.29 17.46 7.89
CA LYS A 395 13.71 18.69 7.24
C LYS A 395 15.17 18.87 7.62
N PRO A 396 16.13 18.77 6.69
CA PRO A 396 17.52 19.04 7.02
C PRO A 396 17.60 20.46 7.57
N THR A 397 17.83 20.59 8.88
CA THR A 397 18.02 21.89 9.51
C THR A 397 19.32 22.49 8.98
N GLY A 398 19.28 23.75 8.52
CA GLY A 398 20.49 24.51 8.19
C GLY A 398 20.79 24.73 6.70
N TYR A 399 19.94 24.29 5.77
CA TYR A 399 20.18 24.56 4.34
C TYR A 399 19.45 25.83 3.86
N SER A 400 20.11 26.98 3.95
CA SER A 400 19.72 28.19 3.20
C SER A 400 20.20 28.05 1.76
N ALA A 401 19.43 27.37 0.91
CA ALA A 401 19.75 27.31 -0.52
C ALA A 401 19.57 28.69 -1.15
N SER A 402 20.65 29.25 -1.70
CA SER A 402 20.58 30.51 -2.46
C SER A 402 19.60 30.39 -3.63
N LYS A 403 19.02 31.50 -4.10
CA LYS A 403 18.22 31.54 -5.35
C LYS A 403 18.98 31.02 -6.58
N LYS A 404 20.31 30.88 -6.51
CA LYS A 404 21.17 30.34 -7.55
C LYS A 404 21.37 28.82 -7.46
N PHE A 405 20.68 28.12 -6.54
CA PHE A 405 20.81 26.68 -6.42
C PHE A 405 20.33 25.99 -7.70
N PRO A 406 21.13 25.10 -8.31
CA PRO A 406 20.86 24.60 -9.65
C PRO A 406 19.64 23.66 -9.72
N ILE A 407 19.24 23.04 -8.60
CA ILE A 407 18.07 22.17 -8.55
C ILE A 407 16.84 23.02 -8.18
N PRO A 408 15.78 23.04 -9.02
CA PRO A 408 14.57 23.79 -8.72
C PRO A 408 13.89 23.22 -7.47
N ARG A 409 13.43 24.10 -6.58
CA ARG A 409 12.77 23.76 -5.30
C ARG A 409 11.26 23.91 -5.34
N PHE A 410 10.76 24.66 -6.31
CA PHE A 410 9.34 24.86 -6.57
C PHE A 410 9.11 24.92 -8.06
N GLU A 411 7.88 24.62 -8.46
CA GLU A 411 7.46 24.63 -9.85
C GLU A 411 7.69 26.02 -10.47
N GLY A 412 8.18 26.05 -11.72
CA GLY A 412 8.50 27.28 -12.43
C GLY A 412 9.83 27.95 -12.05
N GLN A 413 10.58 27.44 -11.06
CA GLN A 413 11.93 27.95 -10.78
C GLN A 413 12.87 27.64 -11.95
N GLU A 414 13.56 28.65 -12.48
CA GLU A 414 14.59 28.44 -13.50
C GLU A 414 15.76 27.61 -12.96
N SER A 415 16.18 26.61 -13.75
CA SER A 415 17.34 25.78 -13.48
C SER A 415 18.40 25.99 -14.57
N PRO A 416 19.69 26.13 -14.20
CA PRO A 416 20.78 26.10 -15.17
C PRO A 416 21.00 24.70 -15.77
N ILE A 417 20.39 23.64 -15.22
CA ILE A 417 20.51 22.27 -15.73
C ILE A 417 19.77 22.17 -17.08
N LYS A 418 20.50 21.75 -18.12
CA LYS A 418 19.95 21.56 -19.47
C LYS A 418 19.68 20.10 -19.82
N HIS A 419 20.43 19.18 -19.21
CA HIS A 419 20.34 17.75 -19.45
C HIS A 419 20.39 17.00 -18.13
N VAL A 420 19.57 15.97 -18.01
CA VAL A 420 19.58 15.02 -16.89
C VAL A 420 19.83 13.64 -17.47
N ILE A 421 20.86 12.97 -16.97
CA ILE A 421 21.10 11.55 -17.24
C ILE A 421 20.69 10.80 -15.98
N TYR A 422 19.68 9.95 -16.11
CA TYR A 422 19.19 9.13 -15.01
C TYR A 422 19.52 7.66 -15.27
N VAL A 423 20.29 7.06 -14.37
CA VAL A 423 20.74 5.66 -14.47
C VAL A 423 20.19 4.90 -13.29
N ILE A 424 19.30 3.95 -13.56
CA ILE A 424 18.80 3.01 -12.56
C ILE A 424 19.75 1.82 -12.54
N LYS A 425 20.29 1.50 -11.36
CA LYS A 425 21.10 0.32 -11.14
C LYS A 425 20.55 -0.46 -9.95
N GLU A 426 20.21 -1.69 -10.23
CA GLU A 426 19.74 -2.69 -9.29
C GLU A 426 20.83 -3.81 -9.19
N ASN A 427 20.91 -4.80 -8.27
CA ASN A 427 20.13 -5.27 -7.12
C ASN A 427 21.06 -5.29 -5.88
N ARG A 428 21.56 -4.12 -5.48
CA ARG A 428 22.62 -3.98 -4.46
C ARG A 428 22.30 -2.86 -3.49
N THR A 429 22.56 -3.09 -2.20
CA THR A 429 22.41 -2.05 -1.18
C THR A 429 23.52 -1.01 -1.28
N TYR A 430 23.33 0.15 -0.64
CA TYR A 430 24.31 1.23 -0.62
C TYR A 430 25.67 0.72 -0.09
N ASP A 431 25.69 0.09 1.09
CA ASP A 431 26.93 -0.34 1.73
C ASP A 431 27.66 -1.47 0.98
N GLN A 432 26.92 -2.32 0.26
CA GLN A 432 27.52 -3.35 -0.58
C GLN A 432 28.43 -2.77 -1.68
N VAL A 433 28.14 -1.56 -2.15
CA VAL A 433 28.86 -0.91 -3.26
C VAL A 433 29.70 0.27 -2.79
N PHE A 434 29.21 1.09 -1.88
CA PHE A 434 29.83 2.36 -1.47
C PHE A 434 30.29 2.38 -0.01
N GLY A 435 30.22 1.26 0.71
CA GLY A 435 30.66 1.20 2.11
C GLY A 435 32.12 1.63 2.31
N ASP A 436 32.99 1.44 1.32
CA ASP A 436 34.40 1.86 1.30
C ASP A 436 34.62 3.32 0.86
N VAL A 437 33.58 4.05 0.46
CA VAL A 437 33.68 5.45 0.01
C VAL A 437 33.63 6.41 1.19
N LYS A 438 34.81 6.83 1.67
CA LYS A 438 35.00 7.67 2.88
C LYS A 438 34.15 8.95 2.98
N LYS A 439 33.73 9.54 1.86
CA LYS A 439 32.95 10.78 1.86
C LYS A 439 31.45 10.57 2.07
N GLY A 440 30.98 9.32 2.03
CA GLY A 440 29.61 8.95 2.33
C GLY A 440 29.47 8.32 3.71
N ASN A 441 28.23 8.22 4.18
CA ASN A 441 27.83 7.50 5.39
C ASN A 441 27.72 5.99 5.11
N GLY A 442 28.84 5.35 4.76
CA GLY A 442 28.90 3.92 4.48
C GLY A 442 29.61 3.11 5.57
N ASP A 443 29.31 1.81 5.64
CA ASP A 443 30.04 0.85 6.48
C ASP A 443 31.03 0.00 5.64
N PRO A 444 32.35 0.23 5.74
CA PRO A 444 33.35 -0.53 4.98
C PRO A 444 33.32 -2.04 5.25
N SER A 445 32.83 -2.48 6.41
CA SER A 445 32.74 -3.91 6.76
C SER A 445 31.66 -4.65 5.96
N LEU A 446 30.72 -3.92 5.36
CA LEU A 446 29.64 -4.46 4.53
C LEU A 446 29.96 -4.38 3.03
N THR A 447 31.12 -3.85 2.66
CA THR A 447 31.51 -3.69 1.25
C THR A 447 31.85 -5.02 0.61
N ILE A 448 31.09 -5.38 -0.44
CA ILE A 448 31.31 -6.60 -1.23
C ILE A 448 31.86 -6.25 -2.62
N PHE A 449 31.40 -5.13 -3.19
CA PHE A 449 31.69 -4.68 -4.55
C PHE A 449 32.47 -3.36 -4.55
N GLY A 450 33.56 -3.30 -3.78
CA GLY A 450 34.38 -2.09 -3.62
C GLY A 450 35.05 -1.63 -4.91
N LYS A 451 35.88 -0.59 -4.81
CA LYS A 451 36.46 0.12 -5.97
C LYS A 451 37.11 -0.77 -7.04
N ASP A 452 37.71 -1.90 -6.66
CA ASP A 452 38.43 -2.78 -7.58
C ASP A 452 37.45 -3.61 -8.45
N VAL A 453 36.22 -3.81 -7.96
CA VAL A 453 35.14 -4.51 -8.66
C VAL A 453 34.22 -3.53 -9.39
N THR A 454 34.01 -2.33 -8.83
CA THR A 454 33.13 -1.31 -9.42
C THR A 454 33.83 0.04 -9.67
N PRO A 455 34.94 0.07 -10.43
CA PRO A 455 35.80 1.26 -10.55
C PRO A 455 35.07 2.46 -11.17
N ASN A 456 34.17 2.23 -12.12
CA ASN A 456 33.43 3.30 -12.79
C ASN A 456 32.42 3.99 -11.84
N ILE A 457 31.69 3.22 -11.04
CA ILE A 457 30.69 3.79 -10.12
C ILE A 457 31.37 4.52 -8.96
N HIS A 458 32.51 4.00 -8.49
CA HIS A 458 33.36 4.68 -7.52
C HIS A 458 33.93 5.98 -8.07
N LYS A 459 34.36 6.00 -9.33
CA LYS A 459 34.83 7.22 -9.99
C LYS A 459 33.71 8.27 -10.08
N LEU A 460 32.51 7.88 -10.50
CA LEU A 460 31.34 8.77 -10.53
C LEU A 460 31.01 9.31 -9.14
N ALA A 461 30.92 8.41 -8.16
CA ALA A 461 30.67 8.77 -6.77
C ALA A 461 31.70 9.77 -6.27
N ASN A 462 33.00 9.59 -6.55
CA ASN A 462 34.07 10.48 -6.12
C ASN A 462 34.09 11.83 -6.87
N GLN A 463 33.84 11.83 -8.18
CA GLN A 463 33.87 13.01 -9.03
C GLN A 463 32.68 13.94 -8.80
N PHE A 464 31.49 13.38 -8.52
CA PHE A 464 30.24 14.14 -8.36
C PHE A 464 29.74 14.12 -6.91
N VAL A 465 28.55 14.67 -6.70
CA VAL A 465 27.84 14.59 -5.41
C VAL A 465 27.49 13.13 -5.14
N LEU A 466 27.93 12.63 -3.98
CA LEU A 466 27.46 11.36 -3.45
C LEU A 466 26.25 11.66 -2.57
N LEU A 467 25.09 11.12 -2.96
CA LEU A 467 23.90 11.13 -2.12
C LEU A 467 23.90 9.84 -1.32
N ASP A 468 23.95 9.97 0.00
CA ASP A 468 23.76 8.90 0.96
C ASP A 468 22.48 9.14 1.75
N ASN A 469 22.08 8.16 2.58
CA ASN A 469 20.82 8.23 3.33
C ASN A 469 19.62 8.55 2.41
N PHE A 470 19.65 8.01 1.17
CA PHE A 470 18.53 8.05 0.26
C PHE A 470 17.63 6.85 0.54
N TYR A 471 16.37 7.16 0.73
CA TYR A 471 15.42 6.35 1.46
C TYR A 471 14.20 6.14 0.55
N ALA A 472 13.85 4.89 0.26
CA ALA A 472 12.76 4.53 -0.66
C ALA A 472 11.81 3.55 0.02
N ASN A 473 10.51 3.73 -0.18
CA ASN A 473 9.49 2.80 0.30
C ASN A 473 9.38 1.61 -0.68
N ALA A 474 10.41 0.78 -0.70
CA ALA A 474 10.50 -0.40 -1.55
C ALA A 474 11.23 -1.53 -0.84
N GLU A 475 10.61 -2.71 -0.79
CA GLU A 475 11.24 -3.93 -0.31
C GLU A 475 11.94 -4.67 -1.46
N ILE A 476 11.34 -4.69 -2.65
CA ILE A 476 11.82 -5.45 -3.81
C ILE A 476 11.71 -4.67 -5.13
N SER A 477 12.21 -5.25 -6.23
CA SER A 477 12.30 -4.63 -7.56
C SER A 477 10.99 -4.03 -8.05
N ALA A 478 9.86 -4.73 -7.89
CA ALA A 478 8.55 -4.25 -8.35
C ALA A 478 8.20 -2.85 -7.80
N GLN A 479 8.46 -2.62 -6.51
CA GLN A 479 8.25 -1.31 -5.90
C GLN A 479 9.41 -0.37 -6.24
N GLY A 480 10.65 -0.87 -6.21
CA GLY A 480 11.86 -0.09 -6.44
C GLY A 480 11.87 0.61 -7.81
N HIS A 481 11.46 -0.09 -8.86
CA HIS A 481 11.32 0.47 -10.21
C HIS A 481 10.23 1.55 -10.26
N ASN A 482 9.05 1.27 -9.69
CA ASN A 482 7.97 2.26 -9.60
C ASN A 482 8.38 3.50 -8.78
N TRP A 483 9.09 3.31 -7.66
CA TRP A 483 9.59 4.42 -6.84
C TRP A 483 10.65 5.23 -7.60
N SER A 484 11.57 4.55 -8.28
CA SER A 484 12.65 5.20 -9.03
C SER A 484 12.15 5.97 -10.26
N THR A 485 11.02 5.57 -10.83
CA THR A 485 10.51 6.14 -12.09
C THR A 485 9.22 6.94 -11.91
N ALA A 486 8.54 6.86 -10.77
CA ALA A 486 7.28 7.57 -10.51
C ALA A 486 7.14 8.08 -9.06
N ALA A 487 8.15 7.90 -8.20
CA ALA A 487 8.15 8.28 -6.79
C ALA A 487 7.05 7.62 -5.92
N GLN A 488 6.35 6.61 -6.46
CA GLN A 488 5.27 5.93 -5.78
C GLN A 488 5.12 4.50 -6.30
N ALA A 489 5.02 3.54 -5.39
CA ALA A 489 4.35 2.26 -5.63
C ALA A 489 2.90 2.39 -5.14
N ASN A 490 1.95 2.03 -5.98
CA ASN A 490 0.53 2.14 -5.65
C ASN A 490 0.01 0.89 -4.91
N ASP A 491 -1.22 0.95 -4.40
CA ASP A 491 -1.81 -0.13 -3.59
C ASP A 491 -1.86 -1.46 -4.37
N TYR A 492 -2.01 -1.38 -5.70
CA TYR A 492 -1.92 -2.53 -6.59
C TYR A 492 -0.55 -3.20 -6.53
N VAL A 493 0.52 -2.43 -6.64
CA VAL A 493 1.87 -2.98 -6.52
C VAL A 493 2.08 -3.58 -5.14
N GLU A 494 1.78 -2.82 -4.09
CA GLU A 494 2.02 -3.21 -2.68
C GLU A 494 1.37 -4.54 -2.31
N LYS A 495 0.16 -4.82 -2.80
CA LYS A 495 -0.58 -6.05 -2.47
C LYS A 495 -0.27 -7.25 -3.37
N ASN A 496 0.26 -7.04 -4.57
CA ASN A 496 0.35 -8.11 -5.56
C ASN A 496 1.76 -8.67 -5.79
N TRP A 497 2.82 -7.93 -5.46
CA TRP A 497 4.18 -8.43 -5.65
C TRP A 497 4.45 -9.69 -4.82
N LEU A 498 3.84 -9.79 -3.65
CA LEU A 498 3.99 -10.89 -2.68
C LEU A 498 3.69 -12.25 -3.33
N ALA A 499 2.59 -12.35 -4.09
CA ALA A 499 2.18 -13.58 -4.75
C ALA A 499 3.08 -13.95 -5.94
N ASN A 500 3.55 -12.95 -6.69
CA ASN A 500 4.48 -13.17 -7.80
C ASN A 500 5.84 -13.67 -7.29
N TYR A 501 6.38 -13.03 -6.25
CA TYR A 501 7.68 -13.38 -5.64
C TYR A 501 7.61 -14.61 -4.72
N SER A 502 6.46 -15.27 -4.61
CA SER A 502 6.27 -16.51 -3.83
C SER A 502 5.87 -17.71 -4.68
N GLY A 503 5.81 -17.57 -6.01
CA GLY A 503 5.42 -18.66 -6.91
C GLY A 503 3.95 -19.06 -6.81
N ARG A 504 3.08 -18.20 -6.27
CA ARG A 504 1.64 -18.47 -6.09
C ARG A 504 0.83 -18.12 -7.33
N ASN A 505 1.30 -18.58 -8.49
CA ASN A 505 0.59 -18.52 -9.77
C ASN A 505 0.09 -17.12 -10.18
N ARG A 506 0.87 -16.07 -9.88
CA ARG A 506 0.64 -14.70 -10.34
C ARG A 506 1.77 -14.21 -11.23
N GLY A 507 1.41 -13.63 -12.38
CA GLY A 507 2.38 -13.05 -13.33
C GLY A 507 3.08 -11.80 -12.80
N TYR A 508 4.10 -11.35 -13.52
CA TYR A 508 4.80 -10.10 -13.24
C TYR A 508 4.00 -8.94 -13.83
N ASP A 509 3.32 -8.16 -12.98
CA ASP A 509 2.43 -7.07 -13.40
C ASP A 509 3.13 -5.70 -13.47
N PHE A 510 4.39 -5.64 -13.05
CA PHE A 510 5.14 -4.40 -12.83
C PHE A 510 6.01 -4.03 -14.04
N GLU A 511 6.70 -2.88 -14.01
CA GLU A 511 7.58 -2.43 -15.10
C GLU A 511 6.89 -2.39 -16.48
N GLY A 512 5.69 -1.81 -16.53
CA GLY A 512 4.88 -1.77 -17.75
C GLY A 512 4.04 -3.03 -18.01
N GLY A 513 4.05 -4.01 -17.10
CA GLY A 513 3.30 -5.25 -17.28
C GLY A 513 1.78 -5.08 -17.30
N LYS A 514 1.23 -4.24 -16.41
CA LYS A 514 -0.21 -3.94 -16.31
C LYS A 514 -0.45 -2.46 -15.99
N GLU A 515 -1.47 -1.88 -16.62
CA GLU A 515 -1.91 -0.50 -16.37
C GLU A 515 -2.32 -0.26 -14.91
N ALA A 516 -2.84 -1.27 -14.21
CA ALA A 516 -3.22 -1.16 -12.79
C ALA A 516 -2.01 -0.90 -11.86
N ALA A 517 -0.78 -1.23 -12.30
CA ALA A 517 0.43 -0.92 -11.57
C ALA A 517 0.95 0.52 -11.80
N TYR A 518 0.28 1.30 -12.66
CA TYR A 518 0.71 2.66 -12.99
C TYR A 518 0.18 3.64 -11.95
N PRO A 519 1.05 4.38 -11.25
CA PRO A 519 0.58 5.39 -10.30
C PRO A 519 -0.10 6.54 -11.05
N LYS A 520 -1.11 7.16 -10.43
CA LYS A 520 -1.86 8.29 -11.00
C LYS A 520 -0.98 9.44 -11.51
N ALA A 521 0.11 9.75 -10.81
CA ALA A 521 1.05 10.81 -11.22
C ALA A 521 1.84 10.45 -12.49
N GLY A 522 1.82 9.18 -12.91
CA GLY A 522 2.59 8.65 -14.03
C GLY A 522 4.09 8.63 -13.76
N PHE A 523 4.83 8.14 -14.74
CA PHE A 523 6.28 7.99 -14.69
C PHE A 523 7.01 9.26 -15.17
N LEU A 524 8.33 9.34 -14.94
CA LEU A 524 9.22 10.42 -15.38
C LEU A 524 9.02 10.78 -16.85
N TRP A 525 8.92 9.78 -17.73
CA TRP A 525 8.73 9.99 -19.16
C TRP A 525 7.33 10.49 -19.50
N THR A 526 6.28 9.99 -18.85
CA THR A 526 4.92 10.53 -19.04
C THR A 526 4.82 11.98 -18.61
N ASN A 527 5.52 12.35 -17.53
CA ASN A 527 5.65 13.73 -17.09
C ASN A 527 6.44 14.58 -18.09
N ALA A 528 7.56 14.07 -18.62
CA ALA A 528 8.34 14.75 -19.65
C ALA A 528 7.49 15.06 -20.90
N ILE A 529 6.70 14.10 -21.38
CA ILE A 529 5.76 14.29 -22.50
C ILE A 529 4.75 15.38 -22.18
N ARG A 530 4.09 15.32 -21.02
CA ARG A 530 3.10 16.33 -20.60
C ARG A 530 3.70 17.73 -20.52
N SER A 531 4.97 17.85 -20.15
CA SER A 531 5.68 19.12 -20.05
C SER A 531 6.39 19.56 -21.35
N GLY A 532 6.26 18.80 -22.45
CA GLY A 532 6.95 19.10 -23.70
C GLY A 532 8.48 18.98 -23.63
N ILE A 533 9.00 18.23 -22.65
CA ILE A 533 10.42 17.96 -22.46
C ILE A 533 10.83 16.74 -23.27
N SER A 534 11.89 16.86 -24.05
CA SER A 534 12.44 15.72 -24.79
C SER A 534 13.17 14.76 -23.84
N PHE A 535 13.00 13.46 -24.07
CA PHE A 535 13.69 12.42 -23.33
C PHE A 535 14.05 11.25 -24.26
N ARG A 536 14.91 10.34 -23.79
CA ARG A 536 15.22 9.08 -24.45
C ARG A 536 15.41 8.00 -23.39
N SER A 537 14.79 6.84 -23.58
CA SER A 537 15.04 5.64 -22.76
C SER A 537 16.00 4.70 -23.49
N TYR A 538 16.87 4.05 -22.74
CA TYR A 538 17.91 3.13 -23.24
C TYR A 538 17.75 1.69 -22.71
N GLY A 539 16.59 1.34 -22.14
CA GLY A 539 16.32 -0.04 -21.70
C GLY A 539 15.34 -0.19 -20.53
N GLU A 540 15.06 0.89 -19.79
CA GLU A 540 14.07 0.87 -18.71
C GLU A 540 12.67 0.62 -19.29
N PHE A 541 11.93 -0.33 -18.69
CA PHE A 541 10.59 -0.77 -19.11
C PHE A 541 10.57 -1.20 -20.59
N THR A 542 11.51 -2.10 -20.92
CA THR A 542 11.56 -2.78 -22.22
C THR A 542 11.50 -4.29 -22.04
N GLN A 543 10.86 -4.97 -22.98
CA GLN A 543 10.72 -6.43 -22.99
C GLN A 543 11.19 -6.99 -24.32
N TYR A 544 11.82 -8.16 -24.27
CA TYR A 544 12.22 -8.87 -25.48
C TYR A 544 11.02 -9.59 -26.10
N ASP A 545 10.57 -9.12 -27.25
CA ASP A 545 9.55 -9.79 -28.04
C ASP A 545 10.19 -10.93 -28.84
N LYS A 546 9.91 -12.16 -28.43
CA LYS A 546 10.42 -13.37 -29.08
C LYS A 546 9.88 -13.56 -30.49
N ALA A 547 8.69 -13.05 -30.82
CA ALA A 547 8.08 -13.21 -32.13
C ALA A 547 8.78 -12.33 -33.17
N THR A 548 9.18 -11.11 -32.78
CA THR A 548 9.86 -10.16 -33.67
C THR A 548 11.38 -10.15 -33.50
N GLY A 549 11.90 -10.77 -32.45
CA GLY A 549 13.33 -10.79 -32.11
C GLY A 549 13.87 -9.44 -31.64
N LYS A 550 13.00 -8.52 -31.21
CA LYS A 550 13.33 -7.12 -30.89
C LYS A 550 12.91 -6.78 -29.46
N TYR A 551 13.60 -5.80 -28.87
CA TYR A 551 13.11 -5.17 -27.65
C TYR A 551 12.01 -4.17 -27.99
N VAL A 552 10.89 -4.26 -27.28
CA VAL A 552 9.76 -3.33 -27.36
C VAL A 552 9.54 -2.68 -26.00
N ALA A 553 9.03 -1.46 -25.99
CA ALA A 553 8.63 -0.83 -24.74
C ALA A 553 7.44 -1.60 -24.12
N SER A 554 7.50 -1.87 -22.82
CA SER A 554 6.36 -2.42 -22.07
C SER A 554 5.35 -1.34 -21.70
N GLU A 555 5.78 -0.08 -21.59
CA GLU A 555 4.89 1.06 -21.37
C GLU A 555 4.69 1.87 -22.67
N PRO A 556 3.43 2.13 -23.10
CA PRO A 556 3.13 2.78 -24.38
C PRO A 556 3.81 4.14 -24.61
N ALA A 557 3.96 4.99 -23.59
CA ALA A 557 4.55 6.31 -23.76
C ALA A 557 6.06 6.25 -24.07
N LEU A 558 6.74 5.14 -23.78
CA LEU A 558 8.11 4.88 -24.21
C LEU A 558 8.21 4.47 -25.70
N ALA A 559 7.16 3.87 -26.27
CA ALA A 559 7.16 3.41 -27.66
C ALA A 559 7.22 4.57 -28.69
N ILE A 560 6.76 5.76 -28.32
CA ILE A 560 6.73 6.97 -29.16
C ILE A 560 8.15 7.39 -29.62
N ILE A 561 9.21 6.93 -28.95
CA ILE A 561 10.59 7.40 -29.19
C ILE A 561 11.52 6.31 -29.74
N LEU A 562 11.19 5.02 -29.59
CA LEU A 562 11.94 3.91 -30.22
C LEU A 562 11.96 4.00 -31.76
N ILE A 563 11.03 4.74 -32.36
CA ILE A 563 10.94 4.92 -33.82
C ILE A 563 11.85 6.07 -34.33
N ARG A 564 12.43 6.91 -33.46
CA ARG A 564 13.42 7.94 -33.88
C ARG A 564 14.88 7.46 -33.86
N THR A 565 15.13 6.17 -33.65
CA THR A 565 16.48 5.58 -33.76
C THR A 565 16.64 4.82 -35.07
N THR A 566 16.61 5.55 -36.19
CA THR A 566 17.43 5.23 -37.36
C THR A 566 18.57 6.25 -37.42
N LEU A 567 19.50 6.15 -36.49
CA LEU A 567 20.85 6.64 -36.70
C LEU A 567 21.80 5.47 -36.47
N PRO A 568 22.64 5.10 -37.46
CA PRO A 568 23.60 4.04 -37.29
C PRO A 568 24.59 4.45 -36.20
N LEU A 569 24.95 3.49 -35.34
CA LEU A 569 26.17 3.57 -34.55
C LEU A 569 27.33 3.53 -35.55
N THR A 570 27.94 4.68 -35.83
CA THR A 570 29.28 4.78 -36.43
C THR A 570 30.29 5.03 -35.33
#